data_AF-D1A7E6-F1
#
_entry.id   AF-D1A7E6-F1
#
_cell.length_a   1.000
_cell.length_b   1.000
_cell.length_c   1.000
_cell.angle_alpha   90.00
_cell.angle_beta   90.00
_cell.angle_gamma   90.00
#
_symmetry.space_group_name_H-M   'P 1'
#
loop_
_entity.id
_entity.type
_entity.pdbx_description
1 polymer ?
#
loop_
_entity_poly.entity_id
_entity_poly.type
_entity_poly.pdbx_seq_one_letter_code
_entity_poly.pdbx_strand_id
1 'polypeptide(L)' 'MKAVGKTLERRLRSARDRGMSTAEYAVGTVAAAAFAALLFKLVTSSEVRSLLMGIIRGALQSVG' A
#
# COMPACT_ATOMS: atom_id res chain seq x y z
N MET A 1 -44.92 8.68 14.68
CA MET A 1 -44.10 8.01 13.63
C MET A 1 -42.72 8.64 13.36
N LYS A 2 -42.55 9.98 13.39
CA LYS A 2 -41.25 10.63 13.09
C LYS A 2 -40.07 10.23 14.02
N ALA A 3 -40.35 9.89 15.28
CA ALA A 3 -39.31 9.51 16.25
C ALA A 3 -38.61 8.17 15.93
N VAL A 4 -39.34 7.21 15.33
CA VAL A 4 -38.79 5.91 14.93
C VAL A 4 -37.83 6.07 13.76
N GLY A 5 -38.19 6.88 12.75
CA GLY A 5 -37.33 7.17 11.60
C GLY A 5 -36.00 7.82 12.00
N LYS A 6 -36.02 8.82 12.89
CA LYS A 6 -34.80 9.50 13.36
C LYS A 6 -33.84 8.57 14.12
N THR A 7 -34.38 7.55 14.79
CA THR A 7 -33.59 6.55 15.53
C THR A 7 -32.93 5.55 14.58
N LEU A 8 -33.66 5.09 13.57
CA LEU A 8 -33.14 4.18 12.55
C LEU A 8 -32.01 4.83 11.75
N GLU A 9 -32.19 6.06 11.27
CA GLU A 9 -31.14 6.75 10.53
C GLU A 9 -29.86 6.94 11.36
N ARG A 10 -30.00 7.22 12.66
CA ARG A 10 -28.85 7.38 13.55
C ARG A 10 -28.10 6.06 13.73
N ARG A 11 -28.82 4.94 13.82
CA ARG A 11 -28.21 3.60 13.88
C ARG A 11 -27.49 3.23 12.59
N LEU A 12 -28.08 3.53 11.43
CA LEU A 12 -27.46 3.27 10.13
C LEU A 12 -26.19 4.11 9.92
N ARG A 13 -26.20 5.38 10.33
CA ARG A 13 -24.98 6.23 10.32
C ARG A 13 -23.91 5.64 11.23
N SER A 14 -24.25 5.31 12.47
CA SER A 14 -23.29 4.75 13.42
C SER A 14 -22.71 3.40 12.98
N ALA A 15 -23.51 2.54 12.34
CA ALA A 15 -23.03 1.29 11.76
C ALA A 15 -22.05 1.51 10.58
N ARG A 16 -22.33 2.53 9.74
CA ARG A 16 -21.45 2.93 8.64
C ARG A 16 -20.12 3.49 9.14
N ASP A 17 -20.14 4.34 10.17
CA ASP A 17 -18.94 4.92 10.76
C ASP A 17 -18.05 3.85 11.40
N ARG A 18 -18.64 2.84 12.06
CA ARG A 18 -17.87 1.70 12.60
C ARG A 18 -17.23 0.82 11.53
N GLY A 19 -17.89 0.63 10.39
CA GLY A 19 -17.32 -0.14 9.28
C GLY A 19 -16.22 0.60 8.51
N MET A 20 -16.29 1.94 8.50
CA MET A 20 -15.34 2.81 7.80
C MET A 20 -13.91 2.66 8.35
N SER A 21 -13.73 2.74 9.67
CA SER A 21 -12.40 2.60 10.28
C SER A 21 -11.78 1.23 10.03
N THR A 22 -12.53 0.12 10.14
CA THR A 22 -12.01 -1.24 9.87
C THR A 22 -11.61 -1.42 8.41
N ALA A 23 -12.38 -0.85 7.47
CA ALA A 23 -12.06 -0.91 6.05
C ALA A 23 -10.76 -0.14 5.73
N GLU A 24 -10.55 1.02 6.34
CA GLU A 24 -9.33 1.82 6.17
C GLU A 24 -8.08 1.03 6.60
N TYR A 25 -8.11 0.40 7.77
CA TYR A 25 -6.99 -0.42 8.25
C TYR A 25 -6.74 -1.64 7.35
N ALA A 26 -7.80 -2.30 6.87
CA ALA A 26 -7.67 -3.43 5.96
C ALA A 26 -7.02 -3.01 4.63
N VAL A 27 -7.51 -1.92 4.02
CA VAL A 27 -6.95 -1.37 2.78
C VAL A 27 -5.51 -0.90 2.99
N GLY A 28 -5.20 -0.23 4.10
CA GLY A 28 -3.86 0.20 4.44
C GLY A 28 -2.88 -0.98 4.55
N THR A 29 -3.30 -2.08 5.18
CA THR A 29 -2.50 -3.30 5.30
C THR A 29 -2.27 -3.96 3.93
N VAL A 30 -3.31 -4.05 3.11
CA VAL A 30 -3.19 -4.60 1.74
C VAL A 30 -2.26 -3.75 0.88
N ALA A 31 -2.37 -2.42 0.96
CA ALA A 31 -1.49 -1.50 0.25
C ALA A 31 -0.03 -1.66 0.68
N ALA A 32 0.22 -1.76 1.99
CA ALA A 32 1.56 -1.99 2.53
C ALA A 32 2.15 -3.34 2.07
N ALA A 33 1.35 -4.42 2.10
CA ALA A 33 1.78 -5.74 1.65
C ALA A 33 2.09 -5.76 0.14
N ALA A 34 1.26 -5.11 -0.68
CA ALA A 34 1.50 -4.99 -2.12
C ALA A 34 2.79 -4.21 -2.42
N PHE A 35 3.04 -3.12 -1.68
CA PHE A 35 4.26 -2.34 -1.82
C PHE A 35 5.50 -3.15 -1.39
N ALA A 36 5.43 -3.88 -0.28
CA ALA A 36 6.51 -4.76 0.16
C ALA A 36 6.83 -5.85 -0.89
N ALA A 37 5.80 -6.45 -1.51
CA ALA A 37 5.99 -7.42 -2.58
C ALA A 37 6.68 -6.80 -3.81
N LEU A 38 6.33 -5.56 -4.17
CA LEU A 38 6.99 -4.82 -5.25
C LEU A 38 8.48 -4.57 -4.92
N LEU A 39 8.77 -4.08 -3.71
CA LEU A 39 10.16 -3.86 -3.27
C LEU A 39 10.97 -5.16 -3.26
N PHE A 40 10.37 -6.26 -2.79
CA PHE A 40 11.01 -7.56 -2.83
C PHE A 40 11.38 -7.98 -4.25
N LYS A 41 10.46 -7.81 -5.21
CA LYS A 41 10.74 -8.07 -6.63
C LYS A 41 11.85 -7.19 -7.18
N LEU A 42 11.90 -5.91 -6.82
CA LEU A 42 12.95 -4.99 -7.28
C LEU A 42 14.33 -5.40 -6.74
N VAL A 43 14.44 -5.70 -5.45
CA VAL A 43 15.70 -6.09 -4.80
C VAL A 43 16.20 -7.45 -5.27
N THR A 44 15.28 -8.36 -5.60
CA THR A 44 15.62 -9.71 -6.09
C THR A 44 15.78 -9.80 -7.62
N SER A 45 15.55 -8.70 -8.35
CA SER A 45 15.62 -8.68 -9.81
C SER A 45 17.05 -8.79 -10.34
N SER A 46 17.27 -9.76 -11.22
CA SER A 46 18.54 -9.93 -11.95
C SER A 46 18.80 -8.76 -12.92
N GLU A 47 17.75 -8.19 -13.51
CA GLU A 47 17.84 -7.04 -14.41
C GLU A 47 18.35 -5.80 -13.64
N VAL A 48 17.74 -5.51 -12.49
CA VAL A 48 18.15 -4.39 -11.62
C VAL A 48 19.60 -4.56 -11.17
N ARG A 49 19.99 -5.78 -10.76
CA ARG A 49 21.38 -6.08 -10.41
C ARG A 49 22.32 -5.84 -11.59
N SER A 50 21.93 -6.24 -12.80
CA SER A 50 22.75 -6.10 -14.01
C SER A 50 22.95 -4.63 -14.38
N LEU A 51 21.88 -3.82 -14.30
CA LEU A 51 21.94 -2.37 -14.50
C LEU A 51 22.88 -1.70 -13.50
N LEU A 52 22.76 -2.01 -12.21
CA LEU A 52 23.64 -1.47 -11.16
C LEU A 52 25.10 -1.89 -11.39
N MET A 53 25.35 -3.14 -11.76
CA MET A 53 26.70 -3.62 -12.10
C MET A 53 27.26 -2.91 -13.33
N GLY A 54 26.43 -2.59 -14.32
CA GLY A 54 26.81 -1.78 -15.47
C GLY A 54 27.28 -0.39 -15.08
N ILE A 55 26.52 0.29 -14.21
CA ILE A 55 26.88 1.61 -13.69
C ILE A 55 28.22 1.56 -12.93
N ILE A 56 28.39 0.58 -12.04
CA ILE A 56 29.63 0.41 -11.28
C ILE A 56 30.82 0.17 -12.20
N ARG A 57 30.69 -0.73 -13.19
CA ARG A 57 31.75 -0.99 -14.17
C ARG A 57 32.11 0.26 -14.98
N GLY A 58 31.11 1.02 -15.43
CA GLY A 58 31.33 2.28 -16.14
C GLY A 58 32.10 3.30 -15.29
N ALA A 59 31.71 3.46 -14.02
CA ALA A 59 32.41 4.36 -13.10
C ALA A 59 33.87 3.92 -12.87
N LEU A 60 34.13 2.62 -12.68
CA LEU A 60 35.48 2.10 -12.50
C LEU A 60 36.36 2.25 -13.75
N GLN A 61 35.79 2.09 -14.94
CA GLN A 61 36.50 2.30 -16.20
C GLN A 61 36.81 3.76 -16.48
N SER A 62 36.03 4.71 -15.94
CA SER A 62 36.29 6.15 -16.12
C SER A 62 37.36 6.73 -15.19
N VAL A 63 37.72 6.01 -14.12
CA VAL A 63 38.69 6.46 -13.09
C VAL A 63 40.10 5.92 -13.35
N GLY A 64 40.24 4.84 -14.14
CA GLY A 64 41.53 4.34 -14.64
C GLY A 64 41.84 4.86 -16.02
#